data_AF-A0A1M6JW17-F1
#
_entry.id   AF-A0A1M6JW17-F1
#
_cell.length_a   1.000
_cell.length_b   1.000
_cell.length_c   1.000
_cell.angle_alpha   90.00
_cell.angle_beta   90.00
_cell.angle_gamma   90.00
#
_symmetry.space_group_name_H-M   'P 1'
#
loop_
_entity.id
_entity.type
_entity.pdbx_description
1 polymer ?
#
loop_
_entity_poly.entity_id
_entity_poly.type
_entity_poly.pdbx_seq_one_letter_code
_entity_poly.pdbx_strand_id
1 'polypeptide(L)'
;MLQVTLKALGAENGKFLSHALDKVWLQDGVKGEGEIFILETLSNGNVALACLGAETGKYLSHANGKLWLQDGIQGEGEEWVCHDSGNDRISLECLGKESGLYLSHACDKMWLQNGYQGEGELWQKETSIKIAFESLGAEKGGFLSHAMNRVWLQNGLQGEGEVFMLESLQNGNVALACIGGEKGKYLSHADGKLWLQDGIRGEGEEWTYHYHGGAQVSFECHGAEKGLYLSHACDKMWLQNGYQGEGELWLERFQ
;
A
#
# COMPACT_ATOMS: atom_id res chain seq x y z
N MET A 1 -1.49 4.56 9.70
CA MET A 1 -1.90 5.07 8.37
C MET A 1 -2.16 3.87 7.49
N LEU A 2 -3.30 3.79 6.81
CA LEU A 2 -3.67 2.60 6.04
C LEU A 2 -3.37 2.85 4.55
N GLN A 3 -2.42 2.12 3.98
CA GLN A 3 -2.20 2.17 2.53
C GLN A 3 -3.27 1.35 1.83
N VAL A 4 -3.83 1.92 0.77
CA VAL A 4 -4.90 1.31 -0.02
C VAL A 4 -4.64 1.53 -1.49
N THR A 5 -5.13 0.60 -2.30
CA THR A 5 -5.44 0.86 -3.70
C THR A 5 -6.96 0.88 -3.85
N LEU A 6 -7.47 1.70 -4.76
CA LEU A 6 -8.89 1.78 -5.05
C LEU A 6 -9.13 1.25 -6.46
N LYS A 7 -9.57 -0.01 -6.53
CA LYS A 7 -9.86 -0.68 -7.79
C LYS A 7 -11.29 -0.37 -8.23
N ALA A 8 -11.44 0.10 -9.46
CA ALA A 8 -12.73 0.32 -10.08
C ALA A 8 -13.52 -0.99 -10.21
N LEU A 9 -14.82 -0.94 -10.01
CA LEU A 9 -15.73 -2.09 -10.18
C LEU A 9 -16.53 -1.99 -11.49
N GLY A 10 -17.43 -2.95 -11.73
CA GLY A 10 -18.25 -3.00 -12.94
C GLY A 10 -17.44 -3.09 -14.23
N ALA A 11 -17.74 -2.22 -15.20
CA ALA A 11 -17.16 -2.25 -16.54
C ALA A 11 -15.65 -1.94 -16.56
N GLU A 12 -15.13 -1.26 -15.55
CA GLU A 12 -13.72 -0.86 -15.43
C GLU A 12 -12.91 -1.81 -14.53
N ASN A 13 -13.45 -2.99 -14.20
CA ASN A 13 -12.79 -3.95 -13.32
C ASN A 13 -11.37 -4.30 -13.79
N GLY A 14 -10.40 -4.17 -12.88
CA GLY A 14 -8.97 -4.33 -13.17
C GLY A 14 -8.20 -3.01 -13.30
N LYS A 15 -8.92 -1.88 -13.31
CA LYS A 15 -8.32 -0.55 -13.23
C LYS A 15 -8.36 0.00 -11.83
N PHE A 16 -7.46 0.93 -11.56
CA PHE A 16 -7.23 1.52 -10.26
C PHE A 16 -7.24 3.04 -10.38
N LEU A 17 -7.72 3.71 -9.33
CA LEU A 17 -7.45 5.12 -9.15
C LEU A 17 -5.94 5.33 -9.10
N SER A 18 -5.44 6.23 -9.94
CA SER A 18 -4.01 6.51 -10.06
C SER A 18 -3.72 8.00 -10.01
N HIS A 19 -2.54 8.34 -9.52
CA HIS A 19 -1.96 9.67 -9.49
C HIS A 19 -0.53 9.65 -10.03
N ALA A 20 -0.19 10.66 -10.82
CA ALA A 20 1.18 11.08 -11.10
C ALA A 20 1.18 12.42 -11.84
N LEU A 21 2.30 13.15 -11.80
CA LEU A 21 2.49 14.37 -12.59
C LEU A 21 1.34 15.38 -12.41
N ASP A 22 0.85 15.52 -11.18
CA ASP A 22 -0.29 16.37 -10.80
C ASP A 22 -1.62 16.03 -11.48
N LYS A 23 -1.79 14.78 -11.89
CA LYS A 23 -3.01 14.29 -12.53
C LYS A 23 -3.55 13.07 -11.80
N VAL A 24 -4.84 12.82 -12.04
CA VAL A 24 -5.56 11.63 -11.59
C VAL A 24 -6.28 10.97 -12.76
N TRP A 25 -6.23 9.64 -12.85
CA TRP A 25 -6.87 8.87 -13.92
C TRP A 25 -7.10 7.41 -13.50
N LEU A 26 -7.76 6.62 -14.37
CA LEU A 26 -7.86 5.17 -14.23
C LEU A 26 -6.68 4.46 -14.88
N GLN A 27 -5.94 3.70 -14.09
CA GLN A 27 -4.78 2.94 -14.54
C GLN A 27 -5.07 1.44 -14.57
N ASP A 28 -4.73 0.76 -15.66
CA ASP A 28 -4.71 -0.70 -15.69
C ASP A 28 -3.65 -1.25 -14.73
N GLY A 29 -4.10 -2.01 -13.72
CA GLY A 29 -3.24 -2.62 -12.70
C GLY A 29 -2.53 -1.63 -11.77
N VAL A 30 -1.81 -2.18 -10.80
CA VAL A 30 -0.88 -1.45 -9.92
C VAL A 30 0.51 -1.54 -10.56
N LYS A 31 1.07 -0.41 -10.96
CA LYS A 31 2.37 -0.31 -11.65
C LYS A 31 3.44 0.37 -10.81
N GLY A 32 3.02 1.09 -9.77
CA GLY A 32 3.89 1.83 -8.90
C GLY A 32 3.16 2.43 -7.72
N GLU A 33 3.86 3.35 -7.08
CA GLU A 33 3.33 4.15 -5.97
C GLU A 33 2.13 5.01 -6.37
N GLY A 34 1.98 5.32 -7.66
CA GLY A 34 0.89 6.15 -8.18
C GLY A 34 -0.50 5.55 -8.00
N GLU A 35 -0.64 4.24 -7.81
CA GLU A 35 -1.93 3.60 -7.54
C GLU A 35 -2.23 3.43 -6.04
N ILE A 36 -1.33 3.92 -5.18
CA ILE A 36 -1.40 3.75 -3.73
C ILE A 36 -1.73 5.08 -3.08
N PHE A 37 -2.77 5.06 -2.26
CA PHE A 37 -3.16 6.19 -1.42
C PHE A 37 -3.03 5.79 0.04
N ILE A 38 -2.75 6.78 0.88
CA ILE A 38 -2.96 6.67 2.32
C ILE A 38 -4.40 7.13 2.58
N LEU A 39 -5.23 6.21 3.08
CA LEU A 39 -6.58 6.53 3.53
C LEU A 39 -6.52 7.06 4.97
N GLU A 40 -6.69 8.37 5.13
CA GLU A 40 -6.65 9.05 6.42
C GLU A 40 -8.06 9.28 6.94
N THR A 41 -8.42 8.65 8.06
CA THR A 41 -9.67 9.00 8.76
C THR A 41 -9.45 10.26 9.59
N LEU A 42 -10.19 11.30 9.28
CA LEU A 42 -10.14 12.60 9.94
C LEU A 42 -10.93 12.58 11.25
N SER A 43 -10.70 13.58 12.11
CA SER A 43 -11.34 13.68 13.44
C SER A 43 -12.87 13.80 13.39
N ASN A 44 -13.42 14.24 12.27
CA ASN A 44 -14.85 14.32 12.00
C ASN A 44 -15.45 13.03 11.41
N GLY A 45 -14.64 11.99 11.17
CA GLY A 45 -15.05 10.72 10.58
C GLY A 45 -15.02 10.67 9.05
N ASN A 46 -14.78 11.80 8.38
CA ASN A 46 -14.53 11.82 6.94
C ASN A 46 -13.17 11.18 6.62
N VAL A 47 -12.91 10.96 5.34
CA VAL A 47 -11.63 10.45 4.88
C VAL A 47 -10.94 11.43 3.94
N ALA A 48 -9.61 11.41 3.94
CA ALA A 48 -8.80 12.05 2.91
C ALA A 48 -7.93 10.97 2.24
N LEU A 49 -7.64 11.17 0.95
CA LEU A 49 -6.80 10.27 0.15
C LEU A 49 -5.46 10.98 -0.13
N ALA A 50 -4.49 10.76 0.75
CA ALA A 50 -3.13 11.28 0.58
C ALA A 50 -2.37 10.44 -0.47
N CYS A 51 -1.64 11.11 -1.35
CA CYS A 51 -0.80 10.49 -2.37
C CYS A 51 0.51 9.99 -1.74
N LEU A 52 1.04 8.88 -2.26
CA LEU A 52 2.38 8.39 -1.94
C LEU A 52 3.38 8.86 -3.02
N GLY A 53 4.65 8.41 -2.98
CA GLY A 53 5.56 8.62 -4.11
C GLY A 53 6.00 10.08 -4.28
N ALA A 54 6.14 10.50 -5.54
CA ALA A 54 6.56 11.84 -5.93
C ALA A 54 5.54 12.94 -5.57
N GLU A 55 4.29 12.55 -5.34
CA GLU A 55 3.18 13.44 -4.96
C GLU A 55 2.94 13.48 -3.45
N THR A 56 3.85 12.96 -2.63
CA THR A 56 3.75 12.99 -1.16
C THR A 56 3.41 14.39 -0.65
N GLY A 57 2.39 14.47 0.22
CA GLY A 57 1.85 15.72 0.75
C GLY A 57 0.67 16.29 -0.04
N LYS A 58 0.33 15.68 -1.19
CA LYS A 58 -0.86 16.00 -1.97
C LYS A 58 -2.02 15.07 -1.66
N TYR A 59 -3.23 15.57 -1.86
CA TYR A 59 -4.48 14.87 -1.59
C TYR A 59 -5.38 14.88 -2.82
N LEU A 60 -6.19 13.82 -3.01
CA LEU A 60 -7.25 13.84 -4.01
C LEU A 60 -8.28 14.91 -3.64
N SER A 61 -8.48 15.86 -4.54
CA SER A 61 -9.31 17.04 -4.32
C SER A 61 -10.43 17.15 -5.35
N HIS A 62 -11.51 17.82 -4.95
CA HIS A 62 -12.69 18.11 -5.74
C HIS A 62 -13.20 19.56 -5.58
N ALA A 63 -13.61 20.17 -6.69
CA ALA A 63 -14.36 21.44 -6.77
C ALA A 63 -14.81 21.71 -8.20
N ASN A 64 -15.94 22.39 -8.34
CA ASN A 64 -16.50 22.85 -9.62
C ASN A 64 -16.65 21.71 -10.65
N GLY A 65 -17.03 20.50 -10.19
CA GLY A 65 -17.22 19.32 -11.02
C GLY A 65 -15.91 18.67 -11.49
N LYS A 66 -14.77 18.99 -10.89
CA LYS A 66 -13.44 18.53 -11.32
C LYS A 66 -12.71 17.81 -10.21
N LEU A 67 -11.74 17.00 -10.63
CA LEU A 67 -10.82 16.24 -9.78
C LEU A 67 -9.37 16.67 -10.09
N TRP A 68 -8.56 16.87 -9.06
CA TRP A 68 -7.11 17.12 -9.18
C TRP A 68 -6.38 16.76 -7.87
N LEU A 69 -5.06 16.99 -7.82
CA LEU A 69 -4.26 16.82 -6.62
C LEU A 69 -3.99 18.17 -5.94
N GLN A 70 -4.26 18.28 -4.65
CA GLN A 70 -4.11 19.51 -3.88
C GLN A 70 -3.03 19.38 -2.80
N ASP A 71 -2.20 20.41 -2.62
CA ASP A 71 -1.22 20.45 -1.54
C ASP A 71 -1.92 20.61 -0.17
N GLY A 72 -1.82 19.56 0.64
CA GLY A 72 -2.47 19.48 1.96
C GLY A 72 -4.00 19.51 1.91
N ILE A 73 -4.61 19.34 3.09
CA ILE A 73 -6.05 19.55 3.28
C ILE A 73 -6.28 21.04 3.54
N GLN A 74 -6.96 21.73 2.63
CA GLN A 74 -7.25 23.17 2.71
C GLN A 74 -8.69 23.44 3.13
N GLY A 75 -9.56 22.45 2.97
CA GLY A 75 -10.94 22.45 3.44
C GLY A 75 -11.70 21.23 2.95
N GLU A 76 -13.02 21.37 2.82
CA GLU A 76 -13.92 20.28 2.43
C GLU A 76 -13.62 19.67 1.05
N GLY A 77 -12.87 20.35 0.18
CA GLY A 77 -12.53 19.84 -1.16
C GLY A 77 -11.58 18.64 -1.16
N GLU A 78 -10.84 18.41 -0.07
CA GLU A 78 -9.94 17.25 0.08
C GLU A 78 -10.51 16.18 1.01
N GLU A 79 -11.71 16.41 1.53
CA GLU A 79 -12.43 15.50 2.40
C GLU A 79 -13.49 14.74 1.60
N TRP A 80 -13.74 13.49 2.00
CA TRP A 80 -14.72 12.62 1.38
C TRP A 80 -15.55 11.93 2.45
N VAL A 81 -16.87 11.83 2.23
CA VAL A 81 -17.69 10.91 3.01
C VAL A 81 -17.52 9.52 2.42
N CYS A 82 -16.94 8.61 3.18
CA CYS A 82 -16.73 7.22 2.78
C CYS A 82 -17.93 6.36 3.18
N HIS A 83 -18.69 5.89 2.19
CA HIS A 83 -19.81 4.98 2.41
C HIS A 83 -19.37 3.53 2.20
N ASP A 84 -19.34 2.74 3.27
CA ASP A 84 -19.03 1.31 3.22
C ASP A 84 -20.25 0.49 2.79
N SER A 85 -20.10 -0.28 1.72
CA SER A 85 -21.13 -1.17 1.16
C SER A 85 -20.89 -2.65 1.48
N GLY A 86 -19.91 -2.95 2.35
CA GLY A 86 -19.48 -4.28 2.74
C GLY A 86 -18.52 -4.92 1.73
N ASN A 87 -17.84 -5.99 2.15
CA ASN A 87 -16.81 -6.70 1.37
C ASN A 87 -15.71 -5.76 0.82
N ASP A 88 -15.28 -4.81 1.65
CA ASP A 88 -14.28 -3.80 1.31
C ASP A 88 -14.66 -2.94 0.09
N ARG A 89 -15.94 -2.79 -0.20
CA ARG A 89 -16.44 -1.89 -1.25
C ARG A 89 -16.86 -0.58 -0.66
N ILE A 90 -16.35 0.51 -1.23
CA ILE A 90 -16.65 1.86 -0.78
C ILE A 90 -17.16 2.71 -1.94
N SER A 91 -17.91 3.75 -1.61
CA SER A 91 -18.10 4.92 -2.48
C SER A 91 -17.67 6.17 -1.74
N LEU A 92 -17.19 7.17 -2.49
CA LEU A 92 -16.64 8.40 -1.94
C LEU A 92 -17.51 9.56 -2.41
N GLU A 93 -18.22 10.18 -1.48
CA GLU A 93 -19.07 11.34 -1.74
C GLU A 93 -18.33 12.63 -1.39
N CYS A 94 -18.47 13.62 -2.27
CA CYS A 94 -17.97 14.97 -2.07
C CYS A 94 -18.64 15.67 -0.90
N LEU A 95 -17.95 16.65 -0.30
CA LEU A 95 -18.50 17.54 0.73
C LEU A 95 -18.85 18.94 0.19
N GLY A 96 -19.40 19.76 1.09
CA GLY A 96 -19.65 21.18 0.84
C GLY A 96 -20.69 21.43 -0.25
N LYS A 97 -20.35 22.31 -1.20
CA LYS A 97 -21.24 22.70 -2.32
C LYS A 97 -21.46 21.59 -3.34
N GLU A 98 -20.70 20.50 -3.24
CA GLU A 98 -20.76 19.35 -4.13
C GLU A 98 -21.32 18.10 -3.45
N SER A 99 -21.88 18.23 -2.24
CA SER A 99 -22.60 17.14 -1.58
C SER A 99 -23.65 16.52 -2.49
N GLY A 100 -23.74 15.18 -2.47
CA GLY A 100 -24.49 14.38 -3.42
C GLY A 100 -23.72 14.00 -4.68
N LEU A 101 -22.53 14.54 -4.95
CA LEU A 101 -21.65 14.06 -6.02
C LEU A 101 -20.71 12.97 -5.51
N TYR A 102 -20.45 11.96 -6.34
CA TYR A 102 -19.62 10.80 -6.01
C TYR A 102 -18.44 10.66 -6.97
N LEU A 103 -17.30 10.19 -6.46
CA LEU A 103 -16.15 9.80 -7.29
C LEU A 103 -16.52 8.60 -8.17
N SER A 104 -16.66 8.85 -9.47
CA SER A 104 -17.20 7.88 -10.43
C SER A 104 -16.20 7.54 -11.54
N HIS A 105 -16.37 6.36 -12.12
CA HIS A 105 -15.63 5.83 -13.25
C HIS A 105 -16.55 5.16 -14.29
N ALA A 106 -16.25 5.37 -15.57
CA ALA A 106 -16.69 4.54 -16.71
C ALA A 106 -16.01 5.02 -18.00
N CYS A 107 -16.05 4.17 -19.03
CA CYS A 107 -15.51 4.47 -20.36
C CYS A 107 -14.07 5.00 -20.29
N ASP A 108 -13.23 4.35 -19.47
CA ASP A 108 -11.83 4.70 -19.21
C ASP A 108 -11.62 6.11 -18.63
N LYS A 109 -12.64 6.70 -17.99
CA LYS A 109 -12.61 8.08 -17.46
C LYS A 109 -13.10 8.14 -16.03
N MET A 110 -12.77 9.24 -15.36
CA MET A 110 -13.28 9.60 -14.05
C MET A 110 -13.93 10.98 -14.05
N TRP A 111 -14.96 11.14 -13.22
CA TRP A 111 -15.64 12.41 -12.98
C TRP A 111 -16.43 12.36 -11.67
N LEU A 112 -17.09 13.47 -11.34
CA LEU A 112 -18.02 13.56 -10.22
C LEU A 112 -19.45 13.31 -10.70
N GLN A 113 -20.06 12.21 -10.25
CA GLN A 113 -21.40 11.78 -10.68
C GLN A 113 -22.47 12.20 -9.68
N ASN A 114 -23.62 12.67 -10.16
CA ASN A 114 -24.73 13.03 -9.28
C ASN A 114 -25.44 11.78 -8.75
N GLY A 115 -25.34 11.58 -7.44
CA GLY A 115 -25.87 10.44 -6.71
C GLY A 115 -25.11 9.14 -7.01
N TYR A 116 -25.38 8.14 -6.17
CA TYR A 116 -24.97 6.76 -6.40
C TYR A 116 -25.92 6.10 -7.41
N GLN A 117 -25.40 5.68 -8.57
CA GLN A 117 -26.21 5.12 -9.66
C GLN A 117 -25.91 3.65 -9.94
N GLY A 118 -24.76 3.15 -9.48
CA GLY A 118 -24.43 1.74 -9.55
C GLY A 118 -22.94 1.48 -9.31
N GLU A 119 -22.40 0.46 -9.99
CA GLU A 119 -21.01 0.05 -9.82
C GLU A 119 -19.98 1.09 -10.29
N GLY A 120 -20.40 2.08 -11.10
CA GLY A 120 -19.54 3.19 -11.53
C GLY A 120 -19.07 4.10 -10.40
N GLU A 121 -19.75 4.10 -9.25
CA GLU A 121 -19.34 4.86 -8.05
C GLU A 121 -18.70 3.97 -6.98
N LEU A 122 -18.63 2.66 -7.23
CA LEU A 122 -18.03 1.71 -6.30
C LEU A 122 -16.57 1.46 -6.61
N TRP A 123 -15.79 1.42 -5.53
CA TRP A 123 -14.38 1.10 -5.52
C TRP A 123 -14.15 -0.07 -4.58
N GLN A 124 -13.43 -1.09 -5.03
CA GLN A 124 -12.89 -2.11 -4.17
C GLN A 124 -11.64 -1.55 -3.50
N LYS A 125 -11.73 -1.34 -2.18
CA LYS A 125 -10.61 -0.93 -1.33
C LYS A 125 -9.76 -2.16 -1.05
N GLU A 126 -8.55 -2.19 -1.57
CA GLU A 126 -7.61 -3.28 -1.32
C GLU A 126 -6.49 -2.78 -0.42
N THR A 127 -6.25 -3.46 0.71
CA THR A 127 -5.20 -3.14 1.69
C THR A 127 -3.97 -4.03 1.53
N SER A 128 -3.91 -4.82 0.47
CA SER A 128 -2.85 -5.79 0.22
C SER A 128 -2.31 -5.62 -1.20
N ILE A 129 -0.99 -5.53 -1.36
CA ILE A 129 -0.35 -5.29 -2.65
C ILE A 129 0.67 -6.40 -2.93
N LYS A 130 0.70 -6.90 -4.17
CA LYS A 130 1.73 -7.86 -4.61
C LYS A 130 3.04 -7.15 -4.90
N ILE A 131 4.09 -7.57 -4.23
CA ILE A 131 5.35 -6.85 -4.25
C ILE A 131 6.53 -7.79 -4.02
N ALA A 132 7.65 -7.49 -4.67
CA ALA A 132 8.94 -8.07 -4.34
C ALA A 132 9.85 -7.00 -3.75
N PHE A 133 10.74 -7.40 -2.84
CA PHE A 133 11.66 -6.50 -2.16
C PHE A 133 13.08 -6.79 -2.62
N GLU A 134 13.65 -5.91 -3.44
CA GLU A 134 15.03 -6.01 -3.91
C GLU A 134 15.98 -5.36 -2.89
N SER A 135 17.06 -6.02 -2.53
CA SER A 135 18.12 -5.42 -1.72
C SER A 135 18.79 -4.25 -2.42
N LEU A 136 19.24 -3.28 -1.63
CA LEU A 136 20.01 -2.12 -2.09
C LEU A 136 21.50 -2.27 -1.77
N GLY A 137 22.31 -1.28 -2.15
CA GLY A 137 23.76 -1.25 -1.89
C GLY A 137 24.53 -2.38 -2.58
N ALA A 138 25.43 -3.04 -1.83
CA ALA A 138 26.34 -4.05 -2.37
C ALA A 138 25.63 -5.31 -2.88
N GLU A 139 24.44 -5.61 -2.36
CA GLU A 139 23.65 -6.79 -2.69
C GLU A 139 22.56 -6.50 -3.75
N LYS A 140 22.68 -5.39 -4.49
CA LYS A 140 21.67 -5.01 -5.48
C LYS A 140 21.37 -6.15 -6.46
N GLY A 141 20.08 -6.43 -6.65
CA GLY A 141 19.58 -7.55 -7.46
C GLY A 141 19.30 -8.83 -6.66
N GLY A 142 19.63 -8.85 -5.36
CA GLY A 142 19.10 -9.80 -4.39
C GLY A 142 17.65 -9.47 -4.03
N PHE A 143 16.86 -10.48 -3.68
CA PHE A 143 15.45 -10.35 -3.35
C PHE A 143 15.12 -11.09 -2.05
N LEU A 144 14.31 -10.48 -1.19
CA LEU A 144 13.72 -11.16 -0.05
C LEU A 144 12.88 -12.34 -0.57
N SER A 145 13.19 -13.55 -0.10
CA SER A 145 12.63 -14.77 -0.67
C SER A 145 12.13 -15.74 0.38
N HIS A 146 11.16 -16.57 -0.02
CA HIS A 146 10.57 -17.62 0.79
C HIS A 146 10.32 -18.91 -0.03
N ALA A 147 10.60 -20.04 0.58
CA ALA A 147 10.13 -21.39 0.19
C ALA A 147 10.60 -22.41 1.23
N MET A 148 9.99 -23.59 1.23
CA MET A 148 10.41 -24.71 2.07
C MET A 148 10.53 -24.34 3.55
N ASN A 149 9.62 -23.50 4.06
CA ASN A 149 9.65 -22.92 5.41
C ASN A 149 10.92 -22.09 5.74
N ARG A 150 11.57 -21.49 4.76
CA ARG A 150 12.79 -20.70 4.95
C ARG A 150 12.67 -19.34 4.30
N VAL A 151 13.50 -18.42 4.78
CA VAL A 151 13.70 -17.08 4.21
C VAL A 151 15.17 -16.86 3.93
N TRP A 152 15.49 -16.30 2.77
CA TRP A 152 16.87 -15.98 2.36
C TRP A 152 16.88 -14.83 1.34
N LEU A 153 18.07 -14.36 1.01
CA LEU A 153 18.29 -13.41 -0.07
C LEU A 153 18.57 -14.17 -1.38
N GLN A 154 17.72 -14.02 -2.39
CA GLN A 154 17.83 -14.72 -3.67
C GLN A 154 18.29 -13.78 -4.78
N ASN A 155 19.22 -14.21 -5.61
CA ASN A 155 19.58 -13.45 -6.81
C ASN A 155 18.48 -13.56 -7.88
N GLY A 156 17.92 -12.41 -8.22
CA GLY A 156 16.87 -12.23 -9.24
C GLY A 156 15.50 -12.76 -8.85
N LEU A 157 14.48 -12.32 -9.59
CA LEU A 157 13.10 -12.86 -9.52
C LEU A 157 13.01 -14.16 -10.31
N GLN A 158 12.69 -15.28 -9.64
CA GLN A 158 12.61 -16.61 -10.24
C GLN A 158 11.18 -17.16 -10.25
N GLY A 159 10.31 -16.64 -9.39
CA GLY A 159 8.88 -16.92 -9.39
C GLY A 159 8.17 -16.33 -8.18
N GLU A 160 7.15 -17.02 -7.71
CA GLU A 160 6.34 -16.57 -6.55
C GLU A 160 7.09 -16.59 -5.22
N GLY A 161 8.26 -17.23 -5.15
CA GLY A 161 9.10 -17.30 -3.94
C GLY A 161 9.74 -15.97 -3.57
N GLU A 162 9.87 -15.03 -4.50
CA GLU A 162 10.45 -13.69 -4.25
C GLU A 162 9.37 -12.61 -4.05
N VAL A 163 8.10 -13.01 -4.05
CA VAL A 163 6.95 -12.10 -4.00
C VAL A 163 6.17 -12.33 -2.71
N PHE A 164 5.69 -11.24 -2.13
CA PHE A 164 4.84 -11.21 -0.96
C PHE A 164 3.55 -10.44 -1.26
N MET A 165 2.50 -10.72 -0.50
CA MET A 165 1.43 -9.75 -0.26
C MET A 165 1.89 -8.84 0.88
N LEU A 166 2.11 -7.57 0.61
CA LEU A 166 2.29 -6.56 1.64
C LEU A 166 0.90 -6.13 2.13
N GLU A 167 0.53 -6.56 3.32
CA GLU A 167 -0.79 -6.33 3.91
C GLU A 167 -0.73 -5.20 4.93
N SER A 168 -1.45 -4.10 4.67
CA SER A 168 -1.62 -3.02 5.65
C SER A 168 -2.62 -3.42 6.73
N LEU A 169 -2.18 -3.33 7.98
CA LEU A 169 -2.97 -3.67 9.16
C LEU A 169 -3.69 -2.43 9.71
N GLN A 170 -4.75 -2.65 10.49
CA GLN A 170 -5.57 -1.55 11.04
C GLN A 170 -4.80 -0.62 11.98
N ASN A 171 -3.78 -1.14 12.66
CA ASN A 171 -2.89 -0.35 13.52
C ASN A 171 -1.84 0.46 12.74
N GLY A 172 -1.80 0.33 11.41
CA GLY A 172 -0.85 1.00 10.53
C GLY A 172 0.50 0.28 10.37
N ASN A 173 0.70 -0.87 11.00
CA ASN A 173 1.79 -1.78 10.66
C ASN A 173 1.48 -2.52 9.37
N VAL A 174 2.44 -3.30 8.90
CA VAL A 174 2.27 -4.20 7.75
C VAL A 174 2.61 -5.64 8.13
N ALA A 175 2.07 -6.59 7.39
CA ALA A 175 2.50 -7.98 7.41
C ALA A 175 2.98 -8.40 6.01
N LEU A 176 4.03 -9.22 5.95
CA LEU A 176 4.53 -9.77 4.68
C LEU A 176 4.01 -11.19 4.53
N ALA A 177 2.86 -11.34 3.87
CA ALA A 177 2.24 -12.64 3.61
C ALA A 177 2.92 -13.35 2.43
N CYS A 178 3.30 -14.60 2.64
CA CYS A 178 3.78 -15.46 1.58
C CYS A 178 2.66 -15.81 0.59
N ILE A 179 3.02 -15.92 -0.68
CA ILE A 179 2.14 -16.43 -1.74
C ILE A 179 2.58 -17.83 -2.20
N GLY A 180 1.92 -18.39 -3.22
CA GLY A 180 2.30 -19.66 -3.81
C GLY A 180 2.28 -20.83 -2.83
N GLY A 181 3.36 -21.61 -2.81
CA GLY A 181 3.48 -22.84 -2.00
C GLY A 181 3.51 -22.64 -0.49
N GLU A 182 3.81 -21.41 -0.02
CA GLU A 182 3.83 -21.06 1.41
C GLU A 182 2.62 -20.19 1.80
N LYS A 183 1.57 -20.14 0.97
CA LYS A 183 0.37 -19.34 1.21
C LYS A 183 -0.22 -19.59 2.62
N GLY A 184 -0.52 -18.50 3.31
CA GLY A 184 -1.02 -18.51 4.68
C GLY A 184 0.06 -18.34 5.75
N LYS A 185 1.33 -18.27 5.33
CA LYS A 185 2.45 -17.92 6.19
C LYS A 185 2.87 -16.46 6.04
N TYR A 186 3.55 -15.96 7.07
CA TYR A 186 4.01 -14.59 7.17
C TYR A 186 5.49 -14.56 7.57
N LEU A 187 6.24 -13.57 7.10
CA LEU A 187 7.57 -13.29 7.63
C LEU A 187 7.45 -12.88 9.10
N SER A 188 8.11 -13.62 9.97
CA SER A 188 8.01 -13.47 11.42
C SER A 188 9.37 -13.24 12.07
N HIS A 189 9.35 -12.57 13.22
CA HIS A 189 10.51 -12.26 14.04
C HIS A 189 10.25 -12.47 15.55
N ALA A 190 11.27 -12.97 16.25
CA ALA A 190 11.41 -13.06 17.71
C ALA A 190 12.81 -13.56 18.06
N ASP A 191 13.29 -13.22 19.25
CA ASP A 191 14.56 -13.68 19.82
C ASP A 191 15.77 -13.47 18.86
N GLY A 192 15.76 -12.39 18.09
CA GLY A 192 16.78 -12.03 17.11
C GLY A 192 16.77 -12.89 15.84
N LYS A 193 15.68 -13.61 15.55
CA LYS A 193 15.59 -14.57 14.45
C LYS A 193 14.45 -14.23 13.49
N LEU A 194 14.58 -14.75 12.27
CA LEU A 194 13.59 -14.65 11.19
C LEU A 194 13.12 -16.05 10.78
N TRP A 195 11.82 -16.24 10.58
CA TRP A 195 11.24 -17.48 10.02
C TRP A 195 9.88 -17.21 9.37
N LEU A 196 9.25 -18.27 8.83
CA LEU A 196 7.88 -18.22 8.32
C LEU A 196 6.89 -18.77 9.34
N GLN A 197 5.89 -17.98 9.71
CA GLN A 197 4.87 -18.33 10.71
C GLN A 197 3.50 -18.54 10.07
N ASP A 198 2.80 -19.61 10.45
CA ASP A 198 1.41 -19.83 10.06
C ASP A 198 0.49 -18.80 10.72
N GLY A 199 -0.10 -17.91 9.91
CA GLY A 199 -0.97 -16.82 10.33
C GLY A 199 -0.26 -15.73 11.16
N ILE A 200 -0.96 -14.62 11.37
CA ILE A 200 -0.59 -13.59 12.35
C ILE A 200 -1.06 -14.06 13.73
N ARG A 201 -0.13 -14.26 14.66
CA ARG A 201 -0.40 -14.71 16.04
C ARG A 201 -0.14 -13.62 17.07
N GLY A 202 0.60 -12.58 16.68
CA GLY A 202 0.83 -11.39 17.48
C GLY A 202 1.81 -10.46 16.79
N GLU A 203 2.49 -9.64 17.59
CA GLU A 203 3.38 -8.59 17.11
C GLU A 203 4.58 -9.11 16.30
N GLY A 204 4.96 -10.38 16.45
CA GLY A 204 6.09 -10.98 15.74
C GLY A 204 5.90 -11.13 14.22
N GLU A 205 4.67 -11.04 13.71
CA GLU A 205 4.36 -11.04 12.28
C GLU A 205 4.07 -9.63 11.74
N GLU A 206 4.18 -8.62 12.61
CA GLU A 206 3.91 -7.23 12.28
C GLU A 206 5.20 -6.44 12.16
N TRP A 207 5.26 -5.58 11.15
CA TRP A 207 6.41 -4.76 10.85
C TRP A 207 5.98 -3.31 10.81
N THR A 208 6.74 -2.44 11.46
CA THR A 208 6.63 -1.01 11.23
C THR A 208 7.31 -0.68 9.90
N TYR A 209 6.50 -0.25 8.94
CA TYR A 209 6.90 0.10 7.60
C TYR A 209 7.38 1.56 7.56
N HIS A 210 8.63 1.78 7.16
CA HIS A 210 9.19 3.11 6.99
C HIS A 210 9.45 3.37 5.51
N TYR A 211 8.76 4.36 4.95
CA TYR A 211 8.92 4.81 3.57
C TYR A 211 9.96 5.93 3.47
N HIS A 212 10.91 5.78 2.55
CA HIS A 212 12.05 6.70 2.38
C HIS A 212 12.02 7.47 1.06
N GLY A 213 11.00 7.28 0.23
CA GLY A 213 10.91 7.91 -1.09
C GLY A 213 11.40 7.01 -2.22
N GLY A 214 10.76 7.12 -3.39
CA GLY A 214 11.22 6.45 -4.61
C GLY A 214 11.24 4.93 -4.49
N ALA A 215 10.15 4.36 -3.96
CA ALA A 215 9.97 2.94 -3.71
C ALA A 215 10.96 2.32 -2.70
N GLN A 216 11.69 3.12 -1.93
CA GLN A 216 12.63 2.62 -0.91
C GLN A 216 11.96 2.55 0.45
N VAL A 217 12.15 1.40 1.12
CA VAL A 217 11.48 1.09 2.39
C VAL A 217 12.44 0.41 3.35
N SER A 218 12.13 0.46 4.64
CA SER A 218 12.75 -0.40 5.65
C SER A 218 11.70 -0.95 6.60
N PHE A 219 11.92 -2.18 7.08
CA PHE A 219 11.01 -2.84 8.02
C PHE A 219 11.65 -2.89 9.40
N GLU A 220 11.04 -2.20 10.36
CA GLU A 220 11.39 -2.31 11.78
C GLU A 220 10.49 -3.35 12.45
N CYS A 221 11.07 -4.21 13.28
CA CYS A 221 10.34 -5.15 14.12
C CYS A 221 9.32 -4.42 15.01
N HIS A 222 8.13 -5.00 15.16
CA HIS A 222 7.15 -4.49 16.11
C HIS A 222 7.32 -5.10 17.51
N GLY A 223 6.62 -4.57 18.51
CA GLY A 223 6.56 -5.18 19.84
C GLY A 223 7.88 -5.17 20.62
N ALA A 224 8.22 -6.31 21.23
CA ALA A 224 9.37 -6.47 22.12
C ALA A 224 10.74 -6.26 21.45
N GLU A 225 10.80 -6.38 20.12
CA GLU A 225 12.02 -6.24 19.32
C GLU A 225 12.12 -4.90 18.60
N LYS A 226 11.28 -3.93 18.97
CA LYS A 226 11.32 -2.57 18.44
C LYS A 226 12.75 -2.00 18.48
N GLY A 227 13.14 -1.36 17.39
CA GLY A 227 14.50 -0.88 17.14
C GLY A 227 15.36 -1.85 16.33
N LEU A 228 14.95 -3.11 16.14
CA LEU A 228 15.58 -4.02 15.18
C LEU A 228 14.99 -3.87 13.78
N TYR A 229 15.82 -3.97 12.75
CA TYR A 229 15.44 -3.80 11.34
C TYR A 229 15.78 -5.04 10.51
N LEU A 230 14.92 -5.37 9.54
CA LEU A 230 15.19 -6.41 8.55
C LEU A 230 16.34 -5.98 7.64
N SER A 231 17.48 -6.64 7.80
CA SER A 231 18.74 -6.27 7.16
C SER A 231 19.25 -7.36 6.22
N HIS A 232 20.05 -6.96 5.23
CA HIS A 232 20.73 -7.80 4.27
C HIS A 232 22.19 -7.36 4.04
N ALA A 233 23.06 -8.35 3.83
CA ALA A 233 24.43 -8.21 3.32
C ALA A 233 25.06 -9.59 3.13
N CYS A 234 26.05 -9.69 2.24
CA CYS A 234 26.84 -10.90 2.02
C CYS A 234 25.95 -12.15 1.80
N ASP A 235 24.94 -12.04 0.94
CA ASP A 235 23.93 -13.08 0.66
C ASP A 235 23.14 -13.59 1.89
N LYS A 236 23.07 -12.81 2.98
CA LYS A 236 22.39 -13.18 4.23
C LYS A 236 21.35 -12.14 4.63
N MET A 237 20.43 -12.57 5.49
CA MET A 237 19.45 -11.72 6.15
C MET A 237 19.46 -11.94 7.66
N TRP A 238 19.28 -10.87 8.43
CA TRP A 238 19.20 -10.90 9.89
C TRP A 238 18.46 -9.68 10.43
N LEU A 239 18.29 -9.61 11.75
CA LEU A 239 17.76 -8.45 12.44
C LEU A 239 18.90 -7.56 12.95
N GLN A 240 18.99 -6.34 12.43
CA GLN A 240 20.05 -5.39 12.75
C GLN A 240 19.57 -4.35 13.78
N ASN A 241 20.42 -3.98 14.74
CA ASN A 241 20.08 -2.94 15.69
C ASN A 241 20.19 -1.55 15.07
N GLY A 242 19.03 -0.88 14.98
CA GLY A 242 18.86 0.42 14.36
C GLY A 242 18.98 0.40 12.83
N TYR A 243 18.57 1.51 12.23
CA TYR A 243 18.78 1.79 10.81
C TYR A 243 20.19 2.35 10.60
N GLN A 244 21.04 1.64 9.85
CA GLN A 244 22.46 2.00 9.68
C GLN A 244 22.80 2.41 8.25
N GLY A 245 21.99 2.03 7.27
CA GLY A 245 22.11 2.50 5.89
C GLY A 245 21.42 1.58 4.89
N GLU A 246 22.04 1.41 3.73
CA GLU A 246 21.47 0.64 2.60
C GLU A 246 21.23 -0.85 2.92
N GLY A 247 21.90 -1.41 3.93
CA GLY A 247 21.69 -2.79 4.38
C GLY A 247 20.30 -3.05 4.97
N GLU A 248 19.59 -2.01 5.43
CA GLU A 248 18.21 -2.12 5.94
C GLU A 248 17.17 -1.62 4.93
N LEU A 249 17.63 -1.12 3.78
CA LEU A 249 16.76 -0.62 2.72
C LEU A 249 16.42 -1.71 1.71
N TRP A 250 15.16 -1.71 1.32
CA TRP A 250 14.59 -2.56 0.29
C TRP A 250 13.92 -1.69 -0.76
N LEU A 251 14.09 -2.04 -2.02
CA LEU A 251 13.42 -1.41 -3.15
C LEU A 251 12.19 -2.23 -3.54
N GLU A 252 11.05 -1.58 -3.50
CA GLU A 252 9.77 -2.16 -3.88
C GLU A 252 9.66 -2.38 -5.40
N ARG A 253 9.28 -3.60 -5.77
CA ARG A 253 9.05 -4.03 -7.15
C ARG A 253 7.64 -4.57 -7.28
N PHE A 254 6.71 -3.72 -7.73
CA PHE A 254 5.30 -4.07 -7.97
C PHE A 254 5.17 -5.19 -9.02
N GLN A 255 4.27 -6.16 -8.77
CA GLN A 255 4.08 -7.39 -9.57
C GLN A 255 2.66 -7.55 -10.11
#